data_AF-A0AAJ0B3A3-F1
#
_entry.id   AF-A0AAJ0B3A3-F1
#
_cell.length_a   1.000
_cell.length_b   1.000
_cell.length_c   1.000
_cell.angle_alpha   90.00
_cell.angle_beta   90.00
_cell.angle_gamma   90.00
#
_symmetry.space_group_name_H-M   'P 1'
#
loop_
_entity.id
_entity.type
_entity.pdbx_description
1 polymer ?
#
loop_
_entity_poly.entity_id
_entity_poly.type
_entity_poly.pdbx_seq_one_letter_code
_entity_poly.pdbx_strand_id
1 'polypeptide(L)'
;MWTIWSFSVLLPSVLAGVAAPAADWRSKVNVQRNGFYPLDIVDKLEETTMTSVDAYMTKKIAAGKNNGCTLETAGVRREWGDMTDEQRTDFINAILCLMKAPSKAPKDQFPGARTRFDDFMAYHLTNAGSLHDTIGLFPAHKYFLLAYENALRNECGYKGYHPYMNYDRYTKDPKNSALFNGNATSMGGNGAPDPNYKGLRTSAGLIKSGGGGGCVTEGPFKDYKASVGPGDPVMDNVPKNPLSSGGGYNPRCMRRDINVNAALGATADRAYNLIMKSKDINTFYNTLLTPPRNSSDQYNWGIHTSGHYIAGGDPGGDPMVSPGDPIFYFHHAMLDRLWWIWQMQDPDNRINAQVSLGANGASRKIDLKWLAPDVIPVLEAHDGLGGHGGAFCHVYV
;
A
#
# COMPACT_ATOMS: atom_id res chain seq x y z
N MET A 1 -47.32 -29.57 -70.59
CA MET A 1 -46.03 -29.61 -69.85
C MET A 1 -45.57 -28.18 -69.65
N TRP A 2 -45.72 -27.64 -68.45
CA TRP A 2 -45.24 -26.30 -68.07
C TRP A 2 -44.11 -26.47 -67.07
N THR A 3 -42.92 -26.01 -67.43
CA THR A 3 -41.71 -26.00 -66.58
C THR A 3 -41.66 -24.73 -65.74
N ILE A 4 -41.65 -24.89 -64.42
CA ILE A 4 -41.43 -23.81 -63.44
C ILE A 4 -39.94 -23.79 -63.08
N TRP A 5 -39.29 -22.64 -63.24
CA TRP A 5 -37.94 -22.39 -62.74
C TRP A 5 -38.02 -21.79 -61.33
N SER A 6 -37.42 -22.44 -60.35
CA SER A 6 -37.27 -21.92 -58.98
C SER A 6 -35.94 -21.18 -58.85
N PHE A 7 -36.00 -19.88 -58.55
CA PHE A 7 -34.84 -19.09 -58.13
C PHE A 7 -34.62 -19.27 -56.62
N SER A 8 -33.49 -19.83 -56.23
CA SER A 8 -33.03 -19.86 -54.83
C SER A 8 -32.29 -18.56 -54.51
N VAL A 9 -32.87 -17.76 -53.61
CA VAL A 9 -32.21 -16.58 -53.03
C VAL A 9 -31.34 -17.04 -51.85
N LEU A 10 -30.03 -16.90 -52.00
CA LEU A 10 -29.06 -17.07 -50.90
C LEU A 10 -29.11 -15.82 -50.01
N LEU A 11 -29.65 -15.98 -48.80
CA LEU A 11 -29.56 -14.97 -47.73
C LEU A 11 -28.16 -15.04 -47.09
N PRO A 12 -27.45 -13.91 -46.92
CA PRO A 12 -26.17 -13.90 -46.23
C PRO A 12 -26.39 -14.17 -44.73
N SER A 13 -25.72 -15.19 -44.23
CA SER A 13 -25.65 -15.52 -42.80
C SER A 13 -24.95 -14.39 -42.04
N VAL A 14 -25.73 -13.59 -41.32
CA VAL A 14 -25.23 -12.66 -40.32
C VAL A 14 -24.72 -13.51 -39.15
N LEU A 15 -23.40 -13.68 -39.07
CA LEU A 15 -22.74 -14.11 -37.85
C LEU A 15 -22.96 -13.01 -36.82
N ALA A 16 -24.00 -13.17 -35.99
CA ALA A 16 -24.16 -12.40 -34.77
C ALA A 16 -22.92 -12.69 -33.93
N GLY A 17 -22.02 -11.71 -33.84
CA GLY A 17 -20.93 -11.75 -32.88
C GLY A 17 -21.57 -11.94 -31.50
N VAL A 18 -21.25 -13.07 -30.85
CA VAL A 18 -21.59 -13.27 -29.46
C VAL A 18 -20.88 -12.15 -28.70
N ALA A 19 -21.62 -11.13 -28.31
CA ALA A 19 -21.11 -10.12 -27.39
C ALA A 19 -20.60 -10.88 -26.17
N ALA A 20 -19.33 -10.70 -25.82
CA ALA A 20 -18.80 -11.23 -24.58
C ALA A 20 -19.76 -10.82 -23.44
N PRO A 21 -20.14 -11.74 -22.54
CA PRO A 21 -21.00 -11.38 -21.43
C PRO A 21 -20.39 -10.17 -20.71
N ALA A 22 -21.23 -9.18 -20.39
CA ALA A 22 -20.79 -8.02 -19.62
C ALA A 22 -20.07 -8.52 -18.37
N ALA A 23 -18.90 -7.94 -18.06
CA ALA A 23 -18.10 -8.34 -16.92
C ALA A 23 -18.94 -8.30 -15.63
N ASP A 24 -19.16 -9.46 -15.02
CA ASP A 24 -19.87 -9.61 -13.75
C ASP A 24 -18.86 -9.83 -12.64
N TRP A 25 -18.00 -8.84 -12.42
CA TRP A 25 -16.98 -8.91 -11.37
C TRP A 25 -17.61 -8.86 -9.97
N ARG A 26 -18.80 -8.24 -9.85
CA ARG A 26 -19.48 -8.05 -8.55
C ARG A 26 -19.99 -9.37 -7.95
N SER A 27 -20.31 -10.38 -8.77
CA SER A 27 -20.63 -11.71 -8.25
C SER A 27 -19.40 -12.49 -7.80
N LYS A 28 -18.20 -12.10 -8.27
CA LYS A 28 -16.93 -12.79 -8.01
C LYS A 28 -16.19 -12.24 -6.81
N VAL A 29 -16.34 -10.94 -6.54
CA VAL A 29 -15.59 -10.23 -5.49
C VAL A 29 -16.53 -9.74 -4.40
N ASN A 30 -16.21 -10.06 -3.15
CA ASN A 30 -16.97 -9.57 -2.00
C ASN A 30 -16.71 -8.08 -1.76
N VAL A 31 -17.62 -7.21 -2.20
CA VAL A 31 -17.58 -5.77 -1.92
C VAL A 31 -18.38 -5.47 -0.63
N GLN A 32 -17.66 -5.10 0.42
CA GLN A 32 -18.21 -4.66 1.69
C GLN A 32 -17.84 -3.19 1.88
N ARG A 33 -18.85 -2.33 2.08
CA ARG A 33 -18.70 -0.91 2.38
C ARG A 33 -19.51 -0.58 3.64
N ASN A 34 -19.01 0.31 4.48
CA ASN A 34 -19.69 0.65 5.74
C ASN A 34 -20.82 1.69 5.57
N GLY A 35 -20.96 2.28 4.38
CA GLY A 35 -21.93 3.34 4.07
C GLY A 35 -21.67 4.71 4.71
N PHE A 36 -20.68 4.83 5.61
CA PHE A 36 -20.31 6.08 6.28
C PHE A 36 -19.52 7.02 5.36
N TYR A 37 -18.79 6.46 4.39
CA TYR A 37 -18.04 7.21 3.40
C TYR A 37 -18.63 6.96 2.01
N PRO A 38 -19.14 8.00 1.31
CA PRO A 38 -19.53 7.85 -0.08
C PRO A 38 -18.29 7.55 -0.94
N LEU A 39 -18.49 6.83 -2.04
CA LEU A 39 -17.41 6.58 -3.02
C LEU A 39 -16.88 7.90 -3.56
N ASP A 40 -15.58 8.10 -3.41
CA ASP A 40 -14.88 9.21 -4.05
C ASP A 40 -14.63 8.94 -5.54
N ILE A 41 -13.94 9.86 -6.23
CA ILE A 41 -13.68 9.75 -7.66
C ILE A 41 -12.69 8.62 -8.00
N VAL A 42 -11.80 8.23 -7.09
CA VAL A 42 -10.87 7.10 -7.25
C VAL A 42 -11.59 5.78 -6.99
N ASP A 43 -12.46 5.72 -6.00
CA ASP A 43 -13.31 4.55 -5.75
C ASP A 43 -14.22 4.25 -6.96
N LYS A 44 -14.83 5.28 -7.56
CA LYS A 44 -15.61 5.13 -8.81
C LYS A 44 -14.75 4.67 -9.99
N LEU A 45 -13.52 5.17 -10.07
CA LEU A 45 -12.57 4.75 -11.09
C LEU A 45 -12.20 3.27 -10.89
N GLU A 46 -11.92 2.83 -9.67
CA GLU A 46 -11.67 1.44 -9.32
C GLU A 46 -12.83 0.53 -9.72
N GLU A 47 -14.08 0.86 -9.36
CA GLU A 47 -15.26 0.08 -9.75
C GLU A 47 -15.38 -0.06 -11.27
N THR A 48 -15.04 0.99 -12.02
CA THR A 48 -15.04 0.96 -13.49
C THR A 48 -13.88 0.10 -14.01
N THR A 49 -12.72 0.16 -13.36
CA THR A 49 -11.51 -0.61 -13.68
C THR A 49 -11.74 -2.11 -13.55
N MET A 50 -12.59 -2.54 -12.61
CA MET A 50 -12.87 -3.95 -12.36
C MET A 50 -13.42 -4.72 -13.57
N THR A 51 -14.08 -4.03 -14.51
CA THR A 51 -14.48 -4.62 -15.80
C THR A 51 -13.26 -5.08 -16.61
N SER A 52 -12.22 -4.24 -16.68
CA SER A 52 -10.94 -4.57 -17.33
C SER A 52 -10.19 -5.67 -16.59
N VAL A 53 -10.27 -5.68 -15.25
CA VAL A 53 -9.68 -6.73 -14.41
C VAL A 53 -10.31 -8.10 -14.70
N ASP A 54 -11.64 -8.18 -14.78
CA ASP A 54 -12.34 -9.44 -15.07
C ASP A 54 -12.03 -9.97 -16.48
N ALA A 55 -11.98 -9.06 -17.47
CA ALA A 55 -11.55 -9.40 -18.83
C ALA A 55 -10.09 -9.90 -18.87
N TYR A 56 -9.19 -9.23 -18.14
CA TYR A 56 -7.78 -9.63 -18.03
C TYR A 56 -7.64 -11.01 -17.37
N MET A 57 -8.40 -11.28 -16.29
CA MET A 57 -8.38 -12.58 -15.64
C MET A 57 -8.93 -13.69 -16.54
N THR A 58 -10.01 -13.43 -17.27
CA THR A 58 -10.53 -14.36 -18.26
C THR A 58 -9.46 -14.74 -19.29
N LYS A 59 -8.72 -13.75 -19.80
CA LYS A 59 -7.59 -13.96 -20.73
C LYS A 59 -6.45 -14.75 -20.09
N LYS A 60 -6.06 -14.45 -18.85
CA LYS A 60 -5.00 -15.19 -18.15
C LYS A 60 -5.38 -16.65 -17.89
N ILE A 61 -6.61 -16.90 -17.46
CA ILE A 61 -7.12 -18.25 -17.21
C ILE A 61 -7.12 -19.05 -18.50
N ALA A 62 -7.65 -18.49 -19.59
CA ALA A 62 -7.63 -19.13 -20.91
C ALA A 62 -6.20 -19.44 -21.41
N ALA A 63 -5.23 -18.60 -21.05
CA ALA A 63 -3.82 -18.80 -21.39
C ALA A 63 -3.06 -19.72 -20.41
N GLY A 64 -3.67 -20.20 -19.33
CA GLY A 64 -3.00 -20.98 -18.28
C GLY A 64 -1.92 -20.20 -17.52
N LYS A 65 -2.00 -18.86 -17.49
CA LYS A 65 -1.01 -17.96 -16.87
C LYS A 65 -1.48 -17.33 -15.56
N ASN A 66 -2.62 -17.76 -15.03
CA ASN A 66 -3.19 -17.22 -13.80
C ASN A 66 -2.55 -17.81 -12.53
N ASN A 67 -1.73 -18.86 -12.66
CA ASN A 67 -1.07 -19.54 -11.52
C ASN A 67 -2.05 -19.87 -10.38
N GLY A 68 -3.25 -20.34 -10.72
CA GLY A 68 -4.31 -20.66 -9.77
C GLY A 68 -5.10 -19.47 -9.22
N CYS A 69 -4.70 -18.23 -9.50
CA CYS A 69 -5.44 -17.04 -9.07
C CYS A 69 -6.73 -16.86 -9.89
N THR A 70 -7.84 -16.54 -9.23
CA THR A 70 -9.11 -16.14 -9.85
C THR A 70 -9.74 -14.99 -9.05
N LEU A 71 -10.75 -14.30 -9.59
CA LEU A 71 -11.42 -13.23 -8.82
C LEU A 71 -12.19 -13.76 -7.61
N GLU A 72 -12.70 -14.98 -7.69
CA GLU A 72 -13.44 -15.67 -6.62
C GLU A 72 -12.53 -16.08 -5.45
N THR A 73 -11.24 -16.26 -5.72
CA THR A 73 -10.24 -16.74 -4.75
C THR A 73 -9.26 -15.65 -4.32
N ALA A 74 -9.16 -14.56 -5.08
CA ALA A 74 -8.27 -13.44 -4.77
C ALA A 74 -8.59 -12.83 -3.41
N GLY A 75 -7.52 -12.49 -2.68
CA GLY A 75 -7.62 -11.74 -1.45
C GLY A 75 -8.22 -10.36 -1.67
N VAL A 76 -9.11 -9.95 -0.77
CA VAL A 76 -9.80 -8.66 -0.88
C VAL A 76 -9.22 -7.67 0.12
N ARG A 77 -8.46 -6.69 -0.37
CA ARG A 77 -7.89 -5.60 0.43
C ARG A 77 -8.89 -4.46 0.51
N ARG A 78 -9.29 -4.11 1.73
CA ARG A 78 -10.36 -3.13 2.01
C ARG A 78 -9.82 -1.86 2.62
N GLU A 79 -10.54 -0.75 2.42
CA GLU A 79 -10.31 0.45 3.19
C GLU A 79 -10.61 0.16 4.67
N TRP A 80 -9.75 0.63 5.58
CA TRP A 80 -9.88 0.37 7.02
C TRP A 80 -11.24 0.75 7.60
N GLY A 81 -11.77 1.89 7.19
CA GLY A 81 -13.10 2.37 7.53
C GLY A 81 -14.19 1.37 7.13
N ASP A 82 -14.07 0.68 6.00
CA ASP A 82 -15.10 -0.25 5.52
C ASP A 82 -15.13 -1.60 6.26
N MET A 83 -14.10 -1.91 7.05
CA MET A 83 -14.04 -3.11 7.89
C MET A 83 -14.93 -2.99 9.13
N THR A 84 -15.49 -4.12 9.58
CA THR A 84 -16.18 -4.19 10.88
C THR A 84 -15.18 -4.08 12.03
N ASP A 85 -15.68 -3.71 13.21
CA ASP A 85 -14.86 -3.65 14.43
C ASP A 85 -14.21 -5.00 14.77
N GLU A 86 -14.87 -6.12 14.49
CA GLU A 86 -14.31 -7.47 14.64
C GLU A 86 -13.14 -7.71 13.68
N GLN A 87 -13.32 -7.39 12.39
CA GLN A 87 -12.26 -7.53 11.39
C GLN A 87 -11.05 -6.65 11.74
N ARG A 88 -11.29 -5.43 12.24
CA ARG A 88 -10.23 -4.53 12.73
C ARG A 88 -9.52 -5.10 13.95
N THR A 89 -10.27 -5.62 14.90
CA THR A 89 -9.74 -6.25 16.12
C THR A 89 -8.85 -7.44 15.78
N ASP A 90 -9.28 -8.31 14.87
CA ASP A 90 -8.48 -9.46 14.41
C ASP A 90 -7.16 -9.04 13.78
N PHE A 91 -7.19 -8.00 12.93
CA PHE A 91 -5.97 -7.45 12.34
C PHE A 91 -5.03 -6.85 13.39
N ILE A 92 -5.56 -6.03 14.32
CA ILE A 92 -4.80 -5.44 15.43
C ILE A 92 -4.14 -6.53 16.29
N ASN A 93 -4.88 -7.58 16.65
CA ASN A 93 -4.37 -8.69 17.44
C ASN A 93 -3.20 -9.40 16.76
N ALA A 94 -3.24 -9.56 15.44
CA ALA A 94 -2.14 -10.15 14.68
C ALA A 94 -0.89 -9.27 14.70
N ILE A 95 -1.02 -7.94 14.61
CA ILE A 95 0.12 -7.01 14.74
C ILE A 95 0.71 -7.10 16.15
N LEU A 96 -0.14 -7.05 17.18
CA LEU A 96 0.30 -7.18 18.57
C LEU A 96 0.99 -8.51 18.84
N CYS A 97 0.59 -9.58 18.15
CA CYS A 97 1.29 -10.86 18.16
C CYS A 97 2.70 -10.73 17.56
N LEU A 98 2.89 -10.09 16.41
CA LEU A 98 4.24 -9.84 15.83
C LEU A 98 5.10 -8.95 16.73
N MET A 99 4.49 -8.00 17.44
CA MET A 99 5.17 -7.14 18.44
C MET A 99 5.52 -7.88 19.74
N LYS A 100 5.12 -9.15 19.89
CA LYS A 100 5.49 -10.00 21.04
C LYS A 100 6.36 -11.19 20.64
N ALA A 101 6.18 -11.72 19.43
CA ALA A 101 6.94 -12.83 18.91
C ALA A 101 8.43 -12.47 18.79
N PRO A 102 9.37 -13.40 19.03
CA PRO A 102 10.80 -13.11 19.04
C PRO A 102 11.34 -12.78 17.65
N SER A 103 12.25 -11.79 17.58
CA SER A 103 12.93 -11.38 16.34
C SER A 103 13.69 -12.53 15.66
N LYS A 104 13.69 -12.53 14.32
CA LYS A 104 14.48 -13.44 13.46
C LYS A 104 15.61 -12.70 12.74
N ALA A 105 15.82 -11.41 13.01
CA ALA A 105 16.84 -10.60 12.36
C ALA A 105 18.25 -11.12 12.75
N PRO A 106 19.26 -10.97 11.86
CA PRO A 106 20.64 -11.34 12.17
C PRO A 106 21.14 -10.60 13.43
N LYS A 107 21.45 -11.35 14.51
CA LYS A 107 21.81 -10.77 15.82
C LYS A 107 23.15 -10.04 15.83
N ASP A 108 24.04 -10.38 14.90
CA ASP A 108 25.31 -9.71 14.65
C ASP A 108 25.11 -8.30 14.08
N GLN A 109 24.05 -8.09 13.29
CA GLN A 109 23.72 -6.78 12.70
C GLN A 109 22.72 -5.99 13.54
N PHE A 110 21.75 -6.68 14.15
CA PHE A 110 20.66 -6.09 14.92
C PHE A 110 20.56 -6.67 16.34
N PRO A 111 21.59 -6.53 17.18
CA PRO A 111 21.55 -7.00 18.57
C PRO A 111 20.46 -6.29 19.40
N GLY A 112 19.91 -5.17 18.90
CA GLY A 112 18.79 -4.43 19.47
C GLY A 112 17.40 -4.92 19.09
N ALA A 113 17.24 -5.71 18.03
CA ALA A 113 15.93 -6.21 17.64
C ALA A 113 15.39 -7.16 18.72
N ARG A 114 14.09 -7.05 19.05
CA ARG A 114 13.44 -7.87 20.08
C ARG A 114 12.30 -8.69 19.51
N THR A 115 11.54 -8.09 18.61
CA THR A 115 10.25 -8.61 18.15
C THR A 115 10.28 -8.94 16.66
N ARG A 116 9.36 -9.80 16.20
CA ARG A 116 9.14 -10.04 14.77
C ARG A 116 8.75 -8.77 14.03
N PHE A 117 8.09 -7.83 14.69
CA PHE A 117 7.79 -6.52 14.13
C PHE A 117 9.08 -5.67 13.92
N ASP A 118 10.05 -5.75 14.84
CA ASP A 118 11.35 -5.09 14.68
C ASP A 118 12.12 -5.61 13.44
N ASP A 119 11.92 -6.84 13.00
CA ASP A 119 12.58 -7.38 11.82
C ASP A 119 12.26 -6.62 10.54
N PHE A 120 11.00 -6.18 10.39
CA PHE A 120 10.56 -5.41 9.23
C PHE A 120 11.21 -4.01 9.25
N MET A 121 11.27 -3.40 10.43
CA MET A 121 11.99 -2.13 10.64
C MET A 121 13.51 -2.29 10.40
N ALA A 122 14.12 -3.36 10.88
CA ALA A 122 15.54 -3.67 10.71
C ALA A 122 15.91 -3.92 9.24
N TYR A 123 15.07 -4.67 8.51
CA TYR A 123 15.28 -4.90 7.09
C TYR A 123 15.22 -3.58 6.33
N HIS A 124 14.20 -2.76 6.61
CA HIS A 124 14.03 -1.48 5.95
C HIS A 124 15.22 -0.54 6.20
N LEU A 125 15.70 -0.47 7.44
CA LEU A 125 16.88 0.33 7.82
C LEU A 125 18.12 0.00 6.99
N THR A 126 18.32 -1.27 6.62
CA THR A 126 19.51 -1.69 5.84
C THR A 126 19.28 -1.74 4.34
N ASN A 127 18.03 -1.82 3.88
CA ASN A 127 17.71 -2.04 2.46
C ASN A 127 16.85 -0.91 1.87
N ALA A 128 16.67 0.22 2.58
CA ALA A 128 15.89 1.37 2.13
C ALA A 128 16.30 1.83 0.72
N GLY A 129 17.60 1.88 0.42
CA GLY A 129 18.09 2.26 -0.91
C GLY A 129 17.61 1.33 -2.03
N SER A 130 17.53 0.02 -1.79
CA SER A 130 16.96 -0.92 -2.77
C SER A 130 15.44 -0.84 -2.80
N LEU A 131 14.79 -0.65 -1.66
CA LEU A 131 13.33 -0.48 -1.59
C LEU A 131 12.85 0.81 -2.28
N HIS A 132 13.68 1.85 -2.36
CA HIS A 132 13.32 3.17 -2.91
C HIS A 132 14.04 3.51 -4.22
N ASP A 133 14.78 2.57 -4.81
CA ASP A 133 15.33 2.78 -6.14
C ASP A 133 14.19 2.84 -7.18
N THR A 134 14.51 3.40 -8.35
CA THR A 134 13.52 3.68 -9.40
C THR A 134 12.76 2.45 -9.86
N ILE A 135 13.40 1.28 -9.91
CA ILE A 135 12.79 0.04 -10.40
C ILE A 135 12.06 -0.68 -9.26
N GLY A 136 12.56 -0.55 -8.04
CA GLY A 136 12.14 -1.29 -6.86
C GLY A 136 10.97 -0.69 -6.11
N LEU A 137 10.77 0.64 -6.16
CA LEU A 137 9.82 1.34 -5.30
C LEU A 137 8.47 0.62 -5.17
N PHE A 138 7.80 0.35 -6.28
CA PHE A 138 6.51 -0.33 -6.24
C PHE A 138 6.61 -1.84 -5.99
N PRO A 139 7.33 -2.63 -6.82
CA PRO A 139 7.32 -4.09 -6.67
C PRO A 139 7.98 -4.57 -5.37
N ALA A 140 9.03 -3.89 -4.89
CA ALA A 140 9.69 -4.27 -3.65
C ALA A 140 8.82 -3.98 -2.43
N HIS A 141 8.10 -2.86 -2.39
CA HIS A 141 7.13 -2.60 -1.33
C HIS A 141 5.90 -3.52 -1.42
N LYS A 142 5.44 -3.89 -2.61
CA LYS A 142 4.39 -4.90 -2.77
C LYS A 142 4.82 -6.26 -2.21
N TYR A 143 6.06 -6.68 -2.48
CA TYR A 143 6.60 -7.91 -1.91
C TYR A 143 6.82 -7.80 -0.40
N PHE A 144 7.23 -6.63 0.10
CA PHE A 144 7.34 -6.35 1.54
C PHE A 144 5.98 -6.45 2.25
N LEU A 145 4.91 -5.93 1.64
CA LEU A 145 3.53 -6.10 2.13
C LEU A 145 3.10 -7.57 2.13
N LEU A 146 3.45 -8.34 1.10
CA LEU A 146 3.17 -9.78 1.06
C LEU A 146 3.92 -10.53 2.19
N ALA A 147 5.19 -10.20 2.44
CA ALA A 147 5.95 -10.78 3.53
C ALA A 147 5.32 -10.44 4.90
N TYR A 148 4.86 -9.21 5.08
CA TYR A 148 4.15 -8.78 6.29
C TYR A 148 2.80 -9.47 6.46
N GLU A 149 1.99 -9.53 5.41
CA GLU A 149 0.71 -10.23 5.40
C GLU A 149 0.89 -11.74 5.69
N ASN A 150 1.91 -12.37 5.09
CA ASN A 150 2.26 -13.76 5.38
C ASN A 150 2.69 -13.96 6.84
N ALA A 151 3.45 -13.03 7.42
CA ALA A 151 3.79 -13.10 8.85
C ALA A 151 2.54 -13.01 9.73
N LEU A 152 1.64 -12.06 9.46
CA LEU A 152 0.37 -11.93 10.18
C LEU A 152 -0.48 -13.21 10.07
N ARG A 153 -0.59 -13.79 8.87
CA ARG A 153 -1.46 -14.94 8.60
C ARG A 153 -0.87 -16.26 9.10
N ASN A 154 0.41 -16.49 8.86
CA ASN A 154 1.07 -17.78 9.12
C ASN A 154 1.73 -17.86 10.50
N GLU A 155 2.19 -16.74 11.06
CA GLU A 155 2.80 -16.70 12.41
C GLU A 155 1.80 -16.28 13.49
N CYS A 156 0.80 -15.46 13.14
CA CYS A 156 -0.15 -14.88 14.10
C CYS A 156 -1.63 -15.22 13.82
N GLY A 157 -1.90 -16.10 12.86
CA GLY A 157 -3.23 -16.68 12.65
C GLY A 157 -4.26 -15.75 12.00
N TYR A 158 -3.89 -14.56 11.53
CA TYR A 158 -4.79 -13.66 10.82
C TYR A 158 -5.40 -14.34 9.59
N LYS A 159 -6.70 -14.15 9.35
CA LYS A 159 -7.42 -14.77 8.22
C LYS A 159 -7.82 -13.79 7.13
N GLY A 160 -7.85 -12.50 7.43
CA GLY A 160 -8.13 -11.44 6.47
C GLY A 160 -6.92 -11.05 5.63
N TYR A 161 -7.11 -10.06 4.76
CA TYR A 161 -6.05 -9.49 3.93
C TYR A 161 -5.68 -8.09 4.42
N HIS A 162 -4.54 -7.58 3.97
CA HIS A 162 -4.04 -6.29 4.43
C HIS A 162 -4.99 -5.14 4.04
N PRO A 163 -5.44 -4.30 5.00
CA PRO A 163 -6.24 -3.12 4.70
C PRO A 163 -5.42 -1.97 4.10
N TYR A 164 -6.07 -1.01 3.45
CA TYR A 164 -5.43 0.23 3.00
C TYR A 164 -6.06 1.46 3.66
N MET A 165 -5.36 2.59 3.60
CA MET A 165 -5.86 3.87 4.11
C MET A 165 -6.20 4.82 2.96
N ASN A 166 -7.49 5.08 2.73
CA ASN A 166 -7.88 6.09 1.74
C ASN A 166 -7.65 7.48 2.33
N TYR A 167 -6.59 8.16 1.89
CA TYR A 167 -6.17 9.45 2.43
C TYR A 167 -7.29 10.49 2.47
N ASP A 168 -8.17 10.50 1.46
CA ASP A 168 -9.21 11.51 1.32
C ASP A 168 -10.21 11.46 2.49
N ARG A 169 -10.48 10.25 3.02
CA ARG A 169 -11.35 10.03 4.19
C ARG A 169 -10.82 10.68 5.47
N TYR A 170 -9.53 11.06 5.50
CA TYR A 170 -8.88 11.68 6.66
C TYR A 170 -8.58 13.17 6.45
N THR A 171 -8.96 13.77 5.31
CA THR A 171 -8.66 15.18 5.00
C THR A 171 -9.47 16.20 5.79
N LYS A 172 -10.61 15.80 6.35
CA LYS A 172 -11.49 16.67 7.16
C LYS A 172 -11.13 16.62 8.64
N ASP A 173 -11.05 15.42 9.19
CA ASP A 173 -10.78 15.18 10.60
C ASP A 173 -10.02 13.85 10.76
N PRO A 174 -8.69 13.87 10.55
CA PRO A 174 -7.90 12.65 10.62
C PRO A 174 -7.88 12.09 12.04
N LYS A 175 -7.90 12.94 13.07
CA LYS A 175 -7.78 12.52 14.48
C LYS A 175 -8.98 11.70 14.95
N ASN A 176 -10.19 12.02 14.49
CA ASN A 176 -11.40 11.27 14.88
C ASN A 176 -11.80 10.19 13.88
N SER A 177 -10.94 9.91 12.89
CA SER A 177 -11.20 8.86 11.90
C SER A 177 -11.09 7.44 12.48
N ALA A 178 -11.69 6.46 11.81
CA ALA A 178 -11.64 5.07 12.22
C ALA A 178 -10.21 4.50 12.39
N LEU A 179 -9.23 5.06 11.67
CA LEU A 179 -7.83 4.62 11.74
C LEU A 179 -7.09 5.19 12.96
N PHE A 180 -7.52 6.32 13.49
CA PHE A 180 -6.69 7.21 14.32
C PHE A 180 -7.35 7.75 15.58
N ASN A 181 -8.61 7.40 15.86
CA ASN A 181 -9.39 7.91 16.99
C ASN A 181 -8.97 7.38 18.39
N GLY A 182 -7.86 6.63 18.48
CA GLY A 182 -7.35 6.12 19.77
C GLY A 182 -8.16 5.00 20.43
N ASN A 183 -9.27 4.54 19.84
CA ASN A 183 -10.10 3.49 20.42
C ASN A 183 -9.48 2.10 20.26
N ALA A 184 -10.15 1.05 20.78
CA ALA A 184 -9.66 -0.32 20.72
C ALA A 184 -9.60 -0.92 19.29
N THR A 185 -10.31 -0.33 18.33
CA THR A 185 -10.37 -0.76 16.92
C THR A 185 -9.68 0.22 15.98
N SER A 186 -8.80 1.08 16.48
CA SER A 186 -7.96 1.97 15.69
C SER A 186 -6.51 1.50 15.69
N MET A 187 -5.68 2.10 14.84
CA MET A 187 -4.23 1.90 14.84
C MET A 187 -3.51 2.72 15.93
N GLY A 188 -4.22 3.07 17.01
CA GLY A 188 -3.78 4.02 18.03
C GLY A 188 -4.34 5.43 17.81
N GLY A 189 -3.80 6.37 18.56
CA GLY A 189 -4.21 7.77 18.56
C GLY A 189 -3.10 8.72 18.13
N ASN A 190 -3.33 10.00 18.42
CA ASN A 190 -2.29 11.03 18.26
C ASN A 190 -1.20 10.85 19.31
N GLY A 191 -0.03 11.42 19.03
CA GLY A 191 0.96 11.63 20.09
C GLY A 191 0.48 12.71 21.06
N ALA A 192 0.95 12.63 22.31
CA ALA A 192 0.82 13.73 23.26
C ALA A 192 1.36 15.04 22.64
N PRO A 193 0.80 16.22 22.94
CA PRO A 193 1.31 17.48 22.40
C PRO A 193 2.77 17.72 22.80
N ASP A 194 3.63 18.03 21.81
CA ASP A 194 5.00 18.49 22.06
C ASP A 194 5.10 19.99 21.66
N PRO A 195 5.26 20.92 22.62
CA PRO A 195 5.30 22.35 22.33
C PRO A 195 6.51 22.77 21.47
N ASN A 196 7.57 21.95 21.44
CA ASN A 196 8.77 22.21 20.66
C ASN A 196 8.65 21.70 19.22
N TYR A 197 7.79 20.71 18.96
CA TYR A 197 7.60 20.16 17.63
C TYR A 197 6.72 21.06 16.76
N LYS A 198 7.32 21.66 15.72
CA LYS A 198 6.61 22.60 14.81
C LYS A 198 6.05 21.93 13.55
N GLY A 199 6.34 20.64 13.34
CA GLY A 199 6.00 19.89 12.14
C GLY A 199 7.23 19.54 11.31
N LEU A 200 7.00 19.06 10.09
CA LEU A 200 8.05 18.54 9.21
C LEU A 200 8.48 19.56 8.16
N ARG A 201 9.78 19.83 8.06
CA ARG A 201 10.35 20.58 6.94
C ARG A 201 10.59 19.66 5.74
N THR A 202 9.99 19.99 4.60
CA THR A 202 10.22 19.35 3.30
C THR A 202 10.84 20.34 2.33
N SER A 203 11.24 19.86 1.14
CA SER A 203 11.67 20.72 0.04
C SER A 203 10.57 21.67 -0.46
N ALA A 204 9.30 21.33 -0.22
CA ALA A 204 8.14 22.11 -0.65
C ALA A 204 7.65 23.10 0.44
N GLY A 205 8.10 22.96 1.68
CA GLY A 205 7.70 23.86 2.77
C GLY A 205 7.65 23.18 4.14
N LEU A 206 6.97 23.83 5.08
CA LEU A 206 6.71 23.25 6.41
C LEU A 206 5.31 22.64 6.42
N ILE A 207 5.23 21.32 6.58
CA ILE A 207 3.99 20.66 7.01
C ILE A 207 3.83 21.00 8.49
N LYS A 208 2.97 21.96 8.81
CA LYS A 208 2.75 22.41 10.19
C LYS A 208 2.22 21.26 11.05
N SER A 209 2.66 21.22 12.30
CA SER A 209 2.21 20.23 13.29
C SER A 209 0.67 20.13 13.34
N GLY A 210 0.18 18.89 13.36
CA GLY A 210 -1.22 18.55 13.62
C GLY A 210 -1.59 18.66 15.10
N GLY A 211 -0.63 18.95 15.99
CA GLY A 211 -0.83 19.11 17.43
C GLY A 211 -0.47 17.86 18.25
N GLY A 212 0.27 16.91 17.67
CA GLY A 212 0.94 15.83 18.40
C GLY A 212 2.43 16.12 18.59
N GLY A 213 3.26 15.11 18.32
CA GLY A 213 4.72 15.15 18.40
C GLY A 213 5.30 14.33 19.55
N GLY A 214 4.54 14.04 20.61
CA GLY A 214 4.93 13.17 21.71
C GLY A 214 4.58 11.70 21.50
N CYS A 215 4.74 10.88 22.54
CA CYS A 215 4.35 9.46 22.53
C CYS A 215 2.85 9.29 22.28
N VAL A 216 2.47 8.25 21.55
CA VAL A 216 1.08 7.78 21.48
C VAL A 216 0.64 7.29 22.86
N THR A 217 -0.49 7.79 23.35
CA THR A 217 -0.99 7.48 24.71
C THR A 217 -2.24 6.61 24.73
N GLU A 218 -2.85 6.37 23.57
CA GLU A 218 -4.16 5.74 23.43
C GLU A 218 -4.14 4.60 22.39
N GLY A 219 -5.13 3.72 22.50
CA GLY A 219 -5.33 2.58 21.62
C GLY A 219 -4.37 1.41 21.86
N PRO A 220 -4.42 0.38 20.99
CA PRO A 220 -3.77 -0.90 21.21
C PRO A 220 -2.24 -0.84 21.24
N PHE A 221 -1.65 0.20 20.66
CA PHE A 221 -0.22 0.34 20.43
C PHE A 221 0.47 1.33 21.38
N LYS A 222 -0.23 1.86 22.40
CA LYS A 222 0.34 2.84 23.34
C LYS A 222 1.58 2.34 24.11
N ASP A 223 1.67 1.03 24.34
CA ASP A 223 2.77 0.40 25.07
C ASP A 223 3.87 -0.16 24.15
N TYR A 224 3.69 -0.07 22.83
CA TYR A 224 4.70 -0.49 21.86
C TYR A 224 5.94 0.41 21.94
N LYS A 225 7.11 -0.23 21.79
CA LYS A 225 8.41 0.44 21.77
C LYS A 225 9.18 0.04 20.52
N ALA A 226 9.60 1.02 19.74
CA ALA A 226 10.60 0.79 18.70
C ALA A 226 11.93 0.42 19.36
N SER A 227 12.54 -0.70 18.97
CA SER A 227 13.76 -1.21 19.63
C SER A 227 15.05 -0.94 18.86
N VAL A 228 14.97 -0.67 17.56
CA VAL A 228 16.09 -0.31 16.67
C VAL A 228 15.87 1.07 16.04
N GLY A 229 16.83 1.55 15.26
CA GLY A 229 16.87 2.92 14.76
C GLY A 229 17.21 3.95 15.84
N PRO A 230 17.06 5.26 15.57
CA PRO A 230 16.64 5.82 14.27
C PRO A 230 17.67 5.60 13.17
N GLY A 231 17.27 5.85 11.92
CA GLY A 231 18.17 5.86 10.76
C GLY A 231 18.39 7.28 10.25
N ASP A 232 17.33 7.94 9.82
CA ASP A 232 17.32 9.35 9.38
C ASP A 232 16.16 10.12 10.04
N PRO A 233 16.25 10.41 11.34
CA PRO A 233 15.12 10.92 12.10
C PRO A 233 14.73 12.34 11.67
N VAL A 234 13.44 12.55 11.43
CA VAL A 234 12.88 13.87 11.07
C VAL A 234 12.55 14.76 12.27
N MET A 235 12.73 14.26 13.49
CA MET A 235 12.55 15.01 14.73
C MET A 235 13.89 15.23 15.43
N ASP A 236 14.13 16.43 15.92
CA ASP A 236 15.44 16.82 16.50
C ASP A 236 15.78 16.08 17.80
N ASN A 237 14.78 15.57 18.52
CA ASN A 237 14.92 14.99 19.84
C ASN A 237 14.76 13.45 19.88
N VAL A 238 15.00 12.75 18.77
CA VAL A 238 15.04 11.28 18.78
C VAL A 238 16.35 10.79 19.43
N PRO A 239 16.29 9.90 20.45
CA PRO A 239 17.49 9.33 21.05
C PRO A 239 18.39 8.63 20.03
N LYS A 240 19.69 8.97 20.02
CA LYS A 240 20.68 8.33 19.15
C LYS A 240 20.82 6.85 19.49
N ASN A 241 20.93 6.01 18.45
CA ASN A 241 21.22 4.60 18.64
C ASN A 241 22.66 4.40 19.17
N PRO A 242 22.91 3.47 20.10
CA PRO A 242 24.26 3.16 20.57
C PRO A 242 25.19 2.59 19.49
N LEU A 243 24.63 2.02 18.41
CA LEU A 243 25.38 1.61 17.22
C LEU A 243 25.09 2.58 16.08
N SER A 244 26.13 3.04 15.39
CA SER A 244 25.99 3.94 14.23
C SER A 244 25.19 3.33 13.07
N SER A 245 25.09 2.00 13.01
CA SER A 245 24.23 1.27 12.05
C SER A 245 22.74 1.38 12.35
N GLY A 246 22.35 1.89 13.54
CA GLY A 246 20.97 1.86 14.02
C GLY A 246 20.50 0.49 14.53
N GLY A 247 21.36 -0.54 14.53
CA GLY A 247 21.01 -1.90 14.95
C GLY A 247 21.06 -2.19 16.45
N GLY A 248 21.56 -1.23 17.25
CA GLY A 248 21.67 -1.38 18.71
C GLY A 248 20.33 -1.24 19.43
N TYR A 249 20.26 -1.70 20.67
CA TYR A 249 19.04 -1.62 21.47
C TYR A 249 18.76 -0.17 21.88
N ASN A 250 17.70 0.42 21.35
CA ASN A 250 17.30 1.81 21.56
C ASN A 250 15.77 1.93 21.80
N PRO A 251 15.25 1.35 22.90
CA PRO A 251 13.83 1.29 23.18
C PRO A 251 13.23 2.67 23.45
N ARG A 252 12.23 3.05 22.66
CA ARG A 252 11.50 4.32 22.83
C ARG A 252 10.05 4.19 22.37
N CYS A 253 9.17 5.00 22.94
CA CYS A 253 7.75 4.99 22.56
C CYS A 253 7.58 5.36 21.08
N MET A 254 6.52 4.84 20.45
CA MET A 254 6.07 5.38 19.17
C MET A 254 5.49 6.78 19.38
N ARG A 255 5.92 7.75 18.58
CA ARG A 255 5.47 9.14 18.57
C ARG A 255 4.73 9.43 17.28
N ARG A 256 3.67 10.22 17.35
CA ARG A 256 2.88 10.63 16.17
C ARG A 256 2.45 12.08 16.22
N ASP A 257 2.22 12.62 15.04
CA ASP A 257 1.56 13.88 14.81
C ASP A 257 0.50 13.66 13.72
N ILE A 258 -0.72 13.26 14.11
CA ILE A 258 -1.80 13.03 13.15
C ILE A 258 -2.15 14.34 12.45
N ASN A 259 -1.92 14.39 11.14
CA ASN A 259 -1.73 15.66 10.43
C ASN A 259 -2.68 15.85 9.24
N VAL A 260 -3.61 16.79 9.39
CA VAL A 260 -4.53 17.20 8.32
C VAL A 260 -3.82 17.88 7.15
N ASN A 261 -2.75 18.65 7.41
CA ASN A 261 -1.99 19.33 6.36
C ASN A 261 -1.27 18.32 5.47
N ALA A 262 -0.80 17.21 6.04
CA ALA A 262 -0.24 16.10 5.28
C ALA A 262 -1.33 15.42 4.43
N ALA A 263 -2.48 15.08 5.03
CA ALA A 263 -3.59 14.43 4.34
C ALA A 263 -4.09 15.23 3.10
N LEU A 264 -4.15 16.56 3.20
CA LEU A 264 -4.58 17.44 2.11
C LEU A 264 -3.63 17.44 0.88
N GLY A 265 -2.41 16.92 1.02
CA GLY A 265 -1.52 16.68 -0.12
C GLY A 265 -1.80 15.40 -0.89
N ALA A 266 -2.77 14.59 -0.45
CA ALA A 266 -3.15 13.32 -1.06
C ALA A 266 -4.67 13.12 -1.23
N THR A 267 -5.41 14.19 -1.49
CA THR A 267 -6.87 14.12 -1.77
C THR A 267 -7.21 13.18 -2.94
N ALA A 268 -8.47 12.76 -3.02
CA ALA A 268 -8.97 11.90 -4.09
C ALA A 268 -8.74 12.53 -5.47
N ASP A 269 -8.90 13.85 -5.62
CA ASP A 269 -8.61 14.56 -6.88
C ASP A 269 -7.14 14.45 -7.29
N ARG A 270 -6.20 14.52 -6.34
CA ARG A 270 -4.77 14.37 -6.62
C ARG A 270 -4.46 12.94 -7.04
N ALA A 271 -5.00 11.95 -6.33
CA ALA A 271 -4.85 10.53 -6.64
C ALA A 271 -5.47 10.16 -8.00
N TYR A 272 -6.65 10.69 -8.31
CA TYR A 272 -7.30 10.52 -9.60
C TYR A 272 -6.48 11.15 -10.74
N ASN A 273 -5.98 12.37 -10.54
CA ASN A 273 -5.11 13.02 -11.52
C ASN A 273 -3.80 12.24 -11.74
N LEU A 274 -3.20 11.69 -10.69
CA LEU A 274 -2.04 10.80 -10.80
C LEU A 274 -2.35 9.64 -11.74
N ILE A 275 -3.47 8.93 -11.52
CA ILE A 275 -3.82 7.76 -12.33
C ILE A 275 -4.16 8.16 -13.77
N MET A 276 -5.04 9.15 -13.95
CA MET A 276 -5.63 9.45 -15.25
C MET A 276 -4.72 10.29 -16.17
N LYS A 277 -3.79 11.07 -15.61
CA LYS A 277 -2.87 11.90 -16.40
C LYS A 277 -1.52 11.22 -16.68
N SER A 278 -1.19 10.14 -15.96
CA SER A 278 0.05 9.40 -16.19
C SER A 278 -0.11 8.40 -17.33
N LYS A 279 0.39 8.75 -18.52
CA LYS A 279 0.32 7.88 -19.70
C LYS A 279 1.33 6.72 -19.67
N ASP A 280 2.40 6.89 -18.88
CA ASP A 280 3.49 5.94 -18.72
C ASP A 280 3.94 5.87 -17.26
N ILE A 281 4.68 4.81 -16.94
CA ILE A 281 5.14 4.51 -15.58
C ILE A 281 6.15 5.54 -15.04
N ASN A 282 6.95 6.20 -15.89
CA ASN A 282 7.87 7.24 -15.43
C ASN A 282 7.09 8.48 -14.99
N THR A 283 6.07 8.87 -15.75
CA THR A 283 5.17 9.96 -15.37
C THR A 283 4.44 9.65 -14.06
N PHE A 284 3.94 8.41 -13.90
CA PHE A 284 3.28 7.96 -12.67
C PHE A 284 4.24 8.03 -11.47
N TYR A 285 5.42 7.41 -11.59
CA TYR A 285 6.46 7.41 -10.57
C TYR A 285 6.88 8.82 -10.15
N ASN A 286 7.22 9.67 -11.12
CA ASN A 286 7.68 11.02 -10.85
C ASN A 286 6.58 11.87 -10.20
N THR A 287 5.32 11.74 -10.64
CA THR A 287 4.18 12.49 -10.07
C THR A 287 3.83 12.03 -8.65
N LEU A 288 3.97 10.73 -8.35
CA LEU A 288 3.71 10.20 -7.02
C LEU A 288 4.73 10.70 -5.98
N LEU A 289 6.02 10.70 -6.35
CA LEU A 289 7.12 11.06 -5.47
C LEU A 289 7.40 12.56 -5.42
N THR A 290 7.25 13.24 -6.55
CA THR A 290 7.64 14.65 -6.67
C THR A 290 6.40 15.52 -6.45
N PRO A 291 6.43 16.43 -5.46
CA PRO A 291 5.37 17.40 -5.33
C PRO A 291 5.20 18.26 -6.60
N PRO A 292 3.98 18.71 -6.94
CA PRO A 292 3.79 19.64 -8.03
C PRO A 292 4.66 20.88 -7.85
N ARG A 293 5.38 21.32 -8.90
CA ARG A 293 6.12 22.60 -8.93
C ARG A 293 5.18 23.82 -8.96
N ASN A 294 4.02 23.73 -8.32
CA ASN A 294 3.11 24.85 -8.17
C ASN A 294 3.32 25.46 -6.78
N SER A 295 4.06 26.56 -6.73
CA SER A 295 4.30 27.31 -5.49
C SER A 295 3.02 27.91 -4.88
N SER A 296 1.93 27.99 -5.64
CA SER A 296 0.63 28.48 -5.15
C SER A 296 -0.21 27.40 -4.47
N ASP A 297 0.15 26.13 -4.61
CA ASP A 297 -0.52 25.02 -3.93
C ASP A 297 0.08 24.83 -2.53
N GLN A 298 -0.70 25.15 -1.49
CA GLN A 298 -0.27 25.10 -0.10
C GLN A 298 -0.03 23.69 0.44
N TYR A 299 -0.48 22.65 -0.28
CA TYR A 299 -0.36 21.24 0.13
C TYR A 299 0.38 20.41 -0.92
N ASN A 300 1.36 21.02 -1.59
CA ASN A 300 2.18 20.39 -2.60
C ASN A 300 3.28 19.50 -1.98
N TRP A 301 2.90 18.44 -1.25
CA TRP A 301 3.87 17.52 -0.63
C TRP A 301 4.18 16.30 -1.51
N GLY A 302 3.25 15.94 -2.39
CA GLY A 302 3.25 14.66 -3.11
C GLY A 302 2.54 13.57 -2.30
N ILE A 303 1.88 12.64 -2.98
CA ILE A 303 1.02 11.63 -2.33
C ILE A 303 1.83 10.70 -1.42
N HIS A 304 3.04 10.32 -1.85
CA HIS A 304 3.94 9.47 -1.05
C HIS A 304 4.32 10.16 0.28
N THR A 305 4.86 11.37 0.20
CA THR A 305 5.19 12.20 1.37
C THR A 305 3.97 12.39 2.27
N SER A 306 2.83 12.78 1.69
CA SER A 306 1.59 12.96 2.44
C SER A 306 1.20 11.72 3.23
N GLY A 307 1.25 10.53 2.64
CA GLY A 307 0.84 9.31 3.32
C GLY A 307 1.75 8.95 4.50
N HIS A 308 3.07 9.04 4.37
CA HIS A 308 3.98 8.84 5.51
C HIS A 308 3.71 9.83 6.66
N TYR A 309 3.51 11.09 6.32
CA TYR A 309 3.41 12.16 7.33
C TYR A 309 1.98 12.48 7.78
N ILE A 310 0.98 11.70 7.35
CA ILE A 310 -0.34 11.70 8.01
C ILE A 310 -0.20 11.28 9.47
N ALA A 311 0.69 10.34 9.80
CA ALA A 311 1.01 9.97 11.18
C ALA A 311 2.38 10.53 11.62
N GLY A 312 3.38 10.49 10.74
CA GLY A 312 4.71 11.06 10.98
C GLY A 312 5.38 10.57 12.28
N GLY A 313 6.11 11.47 12.94
CA GLY A 313 6.74 11.19 14.23
C GLY A 313 7.91 10.21 14.17
N ASP A 314 8.07 9.37 15.20
CA ASP A 314 9.16 8.40 15.35
C ASP A 314 8.58 7.04 15.77
N PRO A 315 8.88 5.95 15.05
CA PRO A 315 9.74 5.87 13.88
C PRO A 315 9.02 6.20 12.55
N GLY A 316 7.70 6.42 12.55
CA GLY A 316 6.88 6.51 11.33
C GLY A 316 7.29 7.61 10.33
N GLY A 317 7.86 8.71 10.80
CA GLY A 317 8.36 9.80 9.97
C GLY A 317 9.82 9.65 9.51
N ASP A 318 10.59 8.70 10.05
CA ASP A 318 11.96 8.45 9.63
C ASP A 318 11.94 7.49 8.42
N PRO A 319 12.37 7.93 7.22
CA PRO A 319 12.27 7.13 6.01
C PRO A 319 13.06 5.82 6.08
N MET A 320 14.04 5.68 6.98
CA MET A 320 14.81 4.45 7.13
C MET A 320 14.09 3.42 8.02
N VAL A 321 13.31 3.86 9.00
CA VAL A 321 12.65 2.99 9.99
C VAL A 321 11.12 3.14 10.07
N SER A 322 10.51 3.80 9.09
CA SER A 322 9.07 4.03 9.03
C SER A 322 8.18 2.77 9.20
N PRO A 323 8.58 1.54 8.82
CA PRO A 323 7.81 0.32 9.13
C PRO A 323 7.65 0.02 10.62
N GLY A 324 8.40 0.70 11.48
CA GLY A 324 8.22 0.64 12.93
C GLY A 324 6.92 1.31 13.41
N ASP A 325 6.19 2.02 12.56
CA ASP A 325 4.80 2.43 12.79
C ASP A 325 3.87 1.56 11.93
N PRO A 326 2.84 0.88 12.50
CA PRO A 326 1.89 0.08 11.72
C PRO A 326 1.23 0.80 10.55
N ILE A 327 1.15 2.14 10.58
CA ILE A 327 0.57 2.96 9.51
C ILE A 327 1.36 2.85 8.19
N PHE A 328 2.65 2.52 8.25
CA PHE A 328 3.47 2.26 7.06
C PHE A 328 2.80 1.27 6.11
N TYR A 329 2.29 0.16 6.64
CA TYR A 329 1.75 -0.90 5.79
C TYR A 329 0.42 -0.49 5.15
N PHE A 330 -0.40 0.32 5.84
CA PHE A 330 -1.61 0.92 5.27
C PHE A 330 -1.29 1.92 4.16
N HIS A 331 -0.26 2.74 4.38
CA HIS A 331 0.24 3.68 3.41
C HIS A 331 0.67 2.96 2.13
N HIS A 332 1.55 1.96 2.26
CA HIS A 332 2.04 1.22 1.10
C HIS A 332 0.96 0.36 0.44
N ALA A 333 -0.04 -0.13 1.17
CA ALA A 333 -1.21 -0.78 0.57
C ALA A 333 -2.04 0.20 -0.26
N MET A 334 -2.20 1.45 0.18
CA MET A 334 -2.85 2.49 -0.62
C MET A 334 -2.01 2.90 -1.84
N LEU A 335 -0.68 2.94 -1.73
CA LEU A 335 0.19 3.18 -2.89
C LEU A 335 0.11 2.03 -3.90
N ASP A 336 0.13 0.77 -3.43
CA ASP A 336 -0.08 -0.40 -4.31
C ASP A 336 -1.46 -0.38 -4.94
N ARG A 337 -2.52 0.05 -4.22
CA ARG A 337 -3.85 0.27 -4.79
C ARG A 337 -3.81 1.26 -5.96
N LEU A 338 -3.23 2.44 -5.76
CA LEU A 338 -3.15 3.46 -6.82
C LEU A 338 -2.37 2.96 -8.05
N TRP A 339 -1.25 2.26 -7.82
CA TRP A 339 -0.46 1.66 -8.89
C TRP A 339 -1.24 0.55 -9.60
N TRP A 340 -1.93 -0.32 -8.86
CA TRP A 340 -2.74 -1.40 -9.39
C TRP A 340 -3.90 -0.87 -10.23
N ILE A 341 -4.64 0.15 -9.77
CA ILE A 341 -5.69 0.80 -10.57
C ILE A 341 -5.09 1.32 -11.87
N TRP A 342 -3.94 2.02 -11.81
CA TRP A 342 -3.25 2.52 -13.00
C TRP A 342 -2.85 1.40 -13.97
N GLN A 343 -2.33 0.27 -13.48
CA GLN A 343 -1.97 -0.89 -14.30
C GLN A 343 -3.21 -1.49 -14.97
N MET A 344 -4.30 -1.67 -14.21
CA MET A 344 -5.51 -2.34 -14.68
C MET A 344 -6.38 -1.51 -15.64
N GLN A 345 -6.09 -0.22 -15.81
CA GLN A 345 -6.67 0.56 -16.91
C GLN A 345 -6.26 0.04 -18.30
N ASP A 346 -5.06 -0.55 -18.42
CA ASP A 346 -4.51 -1.10 -19.66
C ASP A 346 -3.49 -2.21 -19.32
N PRO A 347 -3.96 -3.36 -18.81
CA PRO A 347 -3.10 -4.37 -18.21
C PRO A 347 -2.12 -5.00 -19.21
N ASP A 348 -2.48 -5.05 -20.50
CA ASP A 348 -1.64 -5.59 -21.56
C ASP A 348 -0.34 -4.79 -21.76
N ASN A 349 -0.37 -3.47 -21.53
CA ASN A 349 0.80 -2.60 -21.67
C ASN A 349 1.41 -2.16 -20.33
N ARG A 350 0.62 -2.11 -19.26
CA ARG A 350 1.04 -1.47 -18.01
C ARG A 350 1.51 -2.41 -16.91
N ILE A 351 1.12 -3.69 -16.92
CA ILE A 351 1.57 -4.64 -15.89
C ILE A 351 3.09 -4.74 -15.89
N ASN A 352 3.69 -4.96 -17.06
CA ASN A 352 5.14 -5.09 -17.19
C ASN A 352 5.87 -3.75 -17.35
N ALA A 353 5.18 -2.61 -17.20
CA ALA A 353 5.81 -1.30 -17.33
C ALA A 353 6.79 -1.06 -16.18
N GLN A 354 8.03 -0.70 -16.51
CA GLN A 354 9.10 -0.42 -15.54
C GLN A 354 9.59 1.01 -15.67
N VAL A 355 9.84 1.65 -14.51
CA VAL A 355 10.50 2.96 -14.48
C VAL A 355 11.90 2.79 -15.10
N SER A 356 12.15 3.51 -16.18
CA SER A 356 13.32 3.28 -17.04
C SER A 356 14.43 4.28 -16.74
N LEU A 357 15.60 3.77 -16.33
CA LEU A 357 16.89 4.47 -16.47
C LEU A 357 18.02 3.57 -17.02
N GLY A 358 17.73 2.37 -17.54
CA GLY A 358 18.75 1.49 -18.13
C GLY A 358 18.26 0.08 -18.48
N ALA A 359 19.08 -0.64 -19.26
CA ALA A 359 18.73 -1.90 -19.93
C ALA A 359 18.55 -3.16 -19.03
N ASN A 360 18.73 -3.04 -17.71
CA ASN A 360 18.76 -4.19 -16.77
C ASN A 360 17.55 -4.24 -15.80
N GLY A 361 16.49 -3.46 -16.02
CA GLY A 361 15.33 -3.42 -15.10
C GLY A 361 14.57 -4.74 -14.96
N ALA A 362 14.45 -5.51 -16.06
CA ALA A 362 13.70 -6.76 -16.08
C ALA A 362 14.40 -7.91 -15.31
N SER A 363 15.73 -7.86 -15.19
CA SER A 363 16.53 -8.87 -14.47
C SER A 363 16.79 -8.51 -13.01
N ARG A 364 16.35 -7.32 -12.56
CA ARG A 364 16.46 -6.92 -11.15
C ARG A 364 15.68 -7.90 -10.28
N LYS A 365 16.33 -8.35 -9.20
CA LYS A 365 15.75 -9.24 -8.20
C LYS A 365 15.43 -8.47 -6.92
N ILE A 366 14.41 -8.93 -6.20
CA ILE A 366 14.05 -8.46 -4.88
C ILE A 366 14.37 -9.59 -3.91
N ASP A 367 15.25 -9.30 -2.94
CA ASP A 367 15.64 -10.22 -1.89
C ASP A 367 15.26 -9.60 -0.54
N LEU A 368 14.20 -10.11 0.08
CA LEU A 368 13.76 -9.66 1.41
C LEU A 368 14.49 -10.35 2.57
N LYS A 369 15.55 -11.11 2.27
CA LYS A 369 16.46 -11.74 3.22
C LYS A 369 15.71 -12.59 4.24
N TRP A 370 15.71 -12.19 5.51
CA TRP A 370 15.08 -12.94 6.60
C TRP A 370 13.58 -12.71 6.72
N LEU A 371 12.98 -11.81 5.91
CA LEU A 371 11.54 -11.58 5.92
C LEU A 371 10.77 -12.51 4.98
N ALA A 372 11.38 -12.89 3.85
CA ALA A 372 10.79 -13.82 2.91
C ALA A 372 11.89 -14.71 2.29
N PRO A 373 11.64 -16.02 2.14
CA PRO A 373 12.68 -16.96 1.70
C PRO A 373 13.05 -16.82 0.23
N ASP A 374 12.12 -16.33 -0.59
CA ASP A 374 12.29 -16.32 -2.04
C ASP A 374 12.95 -15.02 -2.54
N VAL A 375 13.88 -15.18 -3.47
CA VAL A 375 14.42 -14.07 -4.24
C VAL A 375 13.72 -14.03 -5.58
N ILE A 376 12.90 -13.01 -5.81
CA ILE A 376 12.01 -12.95 -6.97
C ILE A 376 12.46 -11.90 -7.99
N PRO A 377 12.29 -12.12 -9.31
CA PRO A 377 12.36 -11.04 -10.29
C PRO A 377 11.34 -9.95 -9.96
N VAL A 378 11.68 -8.68 -10.20
CA VAL A 378 10.75 -7.56 -9.96
C VAL A 378 9.42 -7.74 -10.67
N LEU A 379 9.41 -8.27 -11.89
CA LEU A 379 8.20 -8.47 -12.69
C LEU A 379 7.19 -9.41 -12.04
N GLU A 380 7.64 -10.36 -11.20
CA GLU A 380 6.71 -11.22 -10.46
C GLU A 380 5.85 -10.42 -9.48
N ALA A 381 6.38 -9.34 -8.91
CA ALA A 381 5.63 -8.45 -8.02
C ALA A 381 4.86 -7.35 -8.75
N HIS A 382 4.97 -7.24 -10.08
CA HIS A 382 4.11 -6.33 -10.85
C HIS A 382 2.71 -6.90 -11.01
N ASP A 383 2.61 -8.22 -11.17
CA ASP A 383 1.38 -8.93 -11.47
C ASP A 383 0.65 -9.33 -10.18
N GLY A 384 -0.28 -8.47 -9.73
CA GLY A 384 -1.09 -8.71 -8.53
C GLY A 384 -2.09 -9.87 -8.63
N LEU A 385 -2.22 -10.50 -9.80
CA LEU A 385 -3.26 -11.47 -10.12
C LEU A 385 -2.70 -12.77 -10.69
N GLY A 386 -1.69 -13.32 -10.02
CA GLY A 386 -1.02 -14.58 -10.37
C GLY A 386 0.50 -14.50 -10.33
N GLY A 387 1.09 -13.33 -10.06
CA GLY A 387 2.54 -13.19 -9.95
C GLY A 387 3.13 -14.05 -8.82
N HIS A 388 4.41 -14.39 -8.97
CA HIS A 388 5.18 -15.23 -8.04
C HIS A 388 4.47 -16.57 -7.75
N GLY A 389 4.14 -17.30 -8.81
CA GLY A 389 3.47 -18.60 -8.70
C GLY A 389 2.10 -18.54 -8.01
N GLY A 390 1.41 -17.40 -8.07
CA GLY A 390 0.10 -17.19 -7.46
C GLY A 390 0.14 -16.62 -6.04
N ALA A 391 1.33 -16.39 -5.48
CA ALA A 391 1.47 -15.76 -4.16
C ALA A 391 0.94 -14.31 -4.15
N PHE A 392 1.03 -13.59 -5.27
CA PHE A 392 0.28 -12.36 -5.48
C PHE A 392 -1.06 -12.71 -6.12
N CYS A 393 -2.12 -12.70 -5.33
CA CYS A 393 -3.48 -12.90 -5.81
C CYS A 393 -4.45 -12.06 -4.96
N HIS A 394 -4.56 -10.77 -5.28
CA HIS A 394 -5.42 -9.84 -4.55
C HIS A 394 -6.04 -8.76 -5.42
N VAL A 395 -7.15 -8.21 -4.94
CA VAL A 395 -7.89 -7.06 -5.49
C VAL A 395 -8.12 -6.01 -4.41
N TYR A 396 -8.40 -4.79 -4.85
CA TYR A 396 -8.81 -3.67 -4.00
C TYR A 396 -10.29 -3.36 -4.23
N VAL A 397 -11.02 -3.06 -3.15
CA VAL A 397 -12.48 -2.88 -3.22
C VAL A 397 -13.05 -1.80 -2.35
#